data_AF-A0A1I0TK84-F1
#
_entry.id   AF-A0A1I0TK84-F1
#
_cell.length_a   1.000
_cell.length_b   1.000
_cell.length_c   1.000
_cell.angle_alpha   90.00
_cell.angle_beta   90.00
_cell.angle_gamma   90.00
#
_symmetry.space_group_name_H-M   'P 1'
#
loop_
_entity.id
_entity.type
_entity.pdbx_description
1 polymer ?
#
loop_
_entity_poly.entity_id
_entity_poly.type
_entity_poly.pdbx_seq_one_letter_code
_entity_poly.pdbx_strand_id
1 'polypeptide(L)'
;MEKLTKFMVRHGFLPEDAETGITSQWLAQTVATLIRRHQHLDAISETDWVEALQQTAEQIIFHHRDIPGKETLIDPTKDDLPLIQIDPYIRGIVRWLNMMHIYTVNSCDGEGRRPARIYFLNDLSATQTSIIRSCTPKSVHVKLEKRKATFFYKKGQIADLLTIAERLHNVWRNPETLKVYRLEKLKQRLMPLLHIQGKSGREHVIRQWLHRYLQSRVDWLQTDGYGNLLAAIHCGEGPVIALSAHMDTVKSFHPYRTMIENGTTLKSSSGILGADDRAGIAVILEIIDFIRHSRFQGTLKIALTVEEEIGCLGSRHIDPAFLQDIDSAIVVDRRGTRDIVTSYAGIVPFCPDEYGRIFETAGTLAGMPDWKITSGGLSDAKTFAEFGIPSVNLSVGYEHEHTELETLDCKATLETVLLLETVFENNMIAEKLIATCKG
;
A
#
# COMPACT_ATOMS: atom_id res chain seq x y z
N MET A 1 21.23 3.97 -27.00
CA MET A 1 20.39 5.14 -26.61
C MET A 1 19.50 4.82 -25.42
N GLU A 2 18.71 3.75 -25.44
CA GLU A 2 17.78 3.38 -24.34
C GLU A 2 18.46 3.27 -22.96
N LYS A 3 19.65 2.66 -22.88
CA LYS A 3 20.44 2.57 -21.64
C LYS A 3 20.84 3.94 -21.06
N LEU A 4 21.21 4.88 -21.93
CA LEU A 4 21.58 6.25 -21.53
C LEU A 4 20.35 7.01 -21.02
N THR A 5 19.22 6.89 -21.71
CA THR A 5 17.93 7.47 -21.28
C THR A 5 17.53 6.93 -19.90
N LYS A 6 17.73 5.64 -19.65
CA LYS A 6 17.47 5.03 -18.34
C LYS A 6 18.36 5.62 -17.24
N PHE A 7 19.66 5.81 -17.48
CA PHE A 7 20.56 6.47 -16.52
C PHE A 7 20.13 7.92 -16.25
N MET A 8 19.79 8.67 -17.30
CA MET A 8 19.27 10.04 -17.16
C MET A 8 18.04 10.07 -16.24
N VAL A 9 17.05 9.22 -16.51
CA VAL A 9 15.82 9.14 -15.72
C VAL A 9 16.09 8.76 -14.26
N ARG A 10 16.90 7.74 -14.02
CA ARG A 10 17.26 7.28 -12.66
C ARG A 10 17.94 8.37 -11.84
N HIS A 11 18.67 9.26 -12.51
CA HIS A 11 19.35 10.39 -11.90
C HIS A 11 18.61 11.73 -12.04
N GLY A 12 17.34 11.74 -12.45
CA GLY A 12 16.50 12.94 -12.40
C GLY A 12 16.68 13.90 -13.58
N PHE A 13 17.11 13.41 -14.73
CA PHE A 13 17.28 14.19 -15.95
C PHE A 13 16.32 13.75 -17.04
N LEU A 14 15.78 14.72 -17.77
CA LEU A 14 15.08 14.55 -19.03
C LEU A 14 15.99 14.95 -20.21
N PRO A 15 15.72 14.50 -21.44
CA PRO A 15 16.47 14.95 -22.62
C PRO A 15 16.54 16.47 -22.76
N GLU A 16 15.48 17.19 -22.40
CA GLU A 16 15.38 18.65 -22.48
C GLU A 16 16.34 19.35 -21.51
N ASP A 17 16.70 18.71 -20.38
CA ASP A 17 17.68 19.25 -19.42
C ASP A 17 19.10 19.33 -20.03
N ALA A 18 19.35 18.66 -21.17
CA ALA A 18 20.61 18.70 -21.89
C ALA A 18 20.71 19.85 -22.91
N GLU A 19 19.66 20.65 -23.11
CA GLU A 19 19.61 21.65 -24.18
C GLU A 19 20.26 22.98 -23.80
N THR A 20 19.99 23.51 -22.60
CA THR A 20 20.49 24.83 -22.17
C THR A 20 20.78 24.90 -20.67
N GLY A 21 21.50 25.94 -20.24
CA GLY A 21 21.78 26.22 -18.84
C GLY A 21 22.89 25.37 -18.22
N ILE A 22 23.02 25.47 -16.89
CA ILE A 22 24.13 24.84 -16.16
C ILE A 22 24.02 23.31 -16.10
N THR A 23 22.79 22.79 -16.09
CA THR A 23 22.52 21.35 -16.15
C THR A 23 22.98 20.76 -17.49
N SER A 24 22.76 21.46 -18.61
CA SER A 24 23.25 21.04 -19.93
C SER A 24 24.78 20.98 -19.97
N GLN A 25 25.46 22.03 -19.46
CA GLN A 25 26.92 22.04 -19.39
C GLN A 25 27.46 20.88 -18.54
N TRP A 26 26.81 20.60 -17.41
CA TRP A 26 27.15 19.48 -16.54
C TRP A 26 26.97 18.12 -17.22
N LEU A 27 25.84 17.89 -17.88
CA LEU A 27 25.57 16.66 -18.61
C LEU A 27 26.56 16.46 -19.77
N ALA A 28 26.83 17.51 -20.54
CA ALA A 28 27.79 17.47 -21.65
C ALA A 28 29.21 17.10 -21.18
N GLN A 29 29.69 17.72 -20.09
CA GLN A 29 31.00 17.40 -19.51
C GLN A 29 31.04 15.99 -18.91
N THR A 30 29.95 15.53 -18.30
CA THR A 30 29.82 14.17 -17.77
C THR A 30 29.94 13.14 -18.90
N VAL A 31 29.17 13.32 -19.99
CA VAL A 31 29.21 12.44 -21.16
C VAL A 31 30.58 12.45 -21.82
N ALA A 32 31.21 13.62 -21.97
CA ALA A 32 32.58 13.73 -22.50
C ALA A 32 33.61 12.99 -21.64
N THR A 33 33.45 12.99 -20.32
CA THR A 33 34.31 12.24 -19.40
C THR A 33 34.11 10.74 -19.54
N LEU A 34 32.87 10.29 -19.67
CA LEU A 34 32.55 8.87 -19.88
C LEU A 34 33.06 8.34 -21.22
N ILE A 35 32.90 9.09 -22.31
CA ILE A 35 33.43 8.71 -23.64
C ILE A 35 34.97 8.62 -23.62
N ARG A 36 35.66 9.48 -22.85
CA ARG A 36 37.11 9.39 -22.70
C ARG A 36 37.55 8.15 -21.91
N ARG A 37 36.76 7.70 -20.93
CA ARG A 37 37.06 6.52 -20.10
C ARG A 37 36.68 5.20 -20.77
N HIS A 38 35.57 5.18 -21.50
CA HIS A 38 35.00 3.99 -22.11
C HIS A 38 34.91 4.20 -23.62
N GLN A 39 35.60 3.36 -24.40
CA GLN A 39 35.59 3.42 -25.87
C GLN A 39 34.20 3.22 -26.48
N HIS A 40 33.29 2.56 -25.76
CA HIS A 40 31.91 2.29 -26.20
C HIS A 40 30.90 2.64 -25.08
N LEU A 41 29.82 3.34 -25.45
CA LEU A 41 28.75 3.75 -24.54
C LEU A 41 28.05 2.56 -23.84
N ASP A 42 27.99 1.40 -24.51
CA ASP A 42 27.32 0.22 -23.96
C ASP A 42 28.09 -0.40 -22.78
N ALA A 43 29.39 -0.13 -22.66
CA ALA A 43 30.24 -0.61 -21.58
C ALA A 43 30.09 0.20 -20.27
N ILE A 44 29.40 1.34 -20.30
CA ILE A 44 29.22 2.21 -19.14
C ILE A 44 28.30 1.53 -18.12
N SER A 45 28.80 1.38 -16.89
CA SER A 45 27.99 0.94 -15.75
C SER A 45 27.30 2.13 -15.06
N GLU A 46 26.30 1.85 -14.23
CA GLU A 46 25.66 2.88 -13.40
C GLU A 46 26.68 3.53 -12.45
N THR A 47 27.63 2.75 -11.94
CA THR A 47 28.72 3.26 -11.08
C THR A 47 29.58 4.27 -11.83
N ASP A 48 30.00 3.95 -13.06
CA ASP A 48 30.78 4.88 -13.90
C ASP A 48 30.02 6.19 -14.12
N TRP A 49 28.70 6.09 -14.36
CA TRP A 49 27.81 7.23 -14.56
C TRP A 49 27.73 8.12 -13.30
N VAL A 50 27.52 7.54 -12.12
CA VAL A 50 27.45 8.28 -10.85
C VAL A 50 28.77 8.98 -10.54
N GLU A 51 29.90 8.27 -10.69
CA GLU A 51 31.23 8.83 -10.43
C GLU A 51 31.53 10.01 -11.35
N ALA A 52 31.20 9.89 -12.64
CA ALA A 52 31.37 10.97 -13.60
C ALA A 52 30.48 12.18 -13.28
N LEU A 53 29.22 11.96 -12.88
CA LEU A 53 28.31 13.02 -12.46
C LEU A 53 28.86 13.77 -11.24
N GLN A 54 29.30 13.04 -10.21
CA GLN A 54 29.83 13.62 -8.97
C GLN A 54 31.09 14.45 -9.23
N GLN A 55 32.06 13.89 -9.96
CA GLN A 55 33.31 14.59 -10.27
C GLN A 55 33.07 15.88 -11.05
N THR A 56 32.14 15.85 -12.01
CA THR A 56 31.82 17.03 -12.83
C THR A 56 31.02 18.06 -12.02
N ALA A 57 30.14 17.62 -11.11
CA ALA A 57 29.38 18.51 -10.24
C ALA A 57 30.29 19.31 -9.30
N GLU A 58 31.28 18.66 -8.70
CA GLU A 58 32.27 19.32 -7.83
C GLU A 58 33.02 20.44 -8.56
N GLN A 59 33.42 20.19 -9.81
CA GLN A 59 34.10 21.19 -10.64
C GLN A 59 33.21 22.39 -10.94
N ILE A 60 31.97 22.15 -11.37
CA ILE A 60 31.03 23.23 -11.72
C ILE A 60 30.64 24.05 -10.49
N ILE A 61 30.31 23.40 -9.37
CA ILE A 61 29.94 24.09 -8.12
C ILE A 61 31.11 24.94 -7.60
N PHE A 62 32.35 24.44 -7.69
CA PHE A 62 33.52 25.22 -7.31
C PHE A 62 33.70 26.51 -8.13
N HIS A 63 33.35 26.47 -9.42
CA HIS A 63 33.52 27.59 -10.34
C HIS A 63 32.35 28.59 -10.37
N HIS A 64 31.16 28.21 -9.88
CA HIS A 64 29.95 29.04 -9.93
C HIS A 64 29.42 29.36 -8.51
N ARG A 65 29.76 30.55 -8.00
CA ARG A 65 29.39 30.99 -6.64
C ARG A 65 27.90 31.29 -6.43
N ASP A 66 27.13 31.44 -7.51
CA ASP A 66 25.68 31.69 -7.46
C ASP A 66 24.87 30.41 -7.23
N ILE A 67 25.52 29.24 -7.21
CA ILE A 67 24.89 27.97 -6.89
C ILE A 67 24.82 27.85 -5.36
N PRO A 68 23.62 27.72 -4.76
CA PRO A 68 23.47 27.53 -3.32
C PRO A 68 24.30 26.36 -2.75
N GLY A 69 24.60 26.38 -1.45
CA GLY A 69 25.34 25.29 -0.80
C GLY A 69 24.46 24.05 -0.54
N LYS A 70 25.09 22.88 -0.35
CA LYS A 70 24.42 21.58 -0.09
C LYS A 70 23.38 21.58 1.04
N GLU A 71 23.47 22.51 1.98
CA GLU A 71 22.59 22.59 3.16
C GLU A 71 21.36 23.51 2.96
N THR A 72 21.18 24.07 1.75
CA THR A 72 20.12 25.05 1.51
C THR A 72 18.76 24.37 1.43
N LEU A 73 17.81 24.83 2.25
CA LEU A 73 16.40 24.47 2.11
C LEU A 73 15.81 25.20 0.90
N ILE A 74 15.03 24.49 0.11
CA ILE A 74 14.49 25.01 -1.15
C ILE A 74 12.98 24.99 -1.09
N ASP A 75 12.35 26.08 -1.53
CA ASP A 75 10.92 26.13 -1.76
C ASP A 75 10.66 25.85 -3.25
N PRO A 76 10.32 24.61 -3.63
CA PRO A 76 10.17 24.21 -5.03
C PRO A 76 8.95 24.85 -5.71
N THR A 77 8.18 25.69 -4.99
CA THR A 77 7.10 26.49 -5.56
C THR A 77 7.56 27.86 -6.06
N LYS A 78 8.79 28.27 -5.71
CA LYS A 78 9.37 29.58 -6.04
C LYS A 78 10.63 29.46 -6.88
N ASP A 79 11.43 28.43 -6.62
CA ASP A 79 12.74 28.24 -7.23
C ASP A 79 12.80 26.91 -7.99
N ASP A 80 13.57 26.89 -9.08
CA ASP A 80 13.90 25.65 -9.78
C ASP A 80 14.73 24.73 -8.88
N LEU A 81 14.55 23.42 -9.02
CA LEU A 81 15.35 22.44 -8.29
C LEU A 81 16.82 22.50 -8.74
N PRO A 82 17.79 22.70 -7.83
CA PRO A 82 19.20 22.70 -8.16
C PRO A 82 19.69 21.25 -8.25
N LEU A 83 19.35 20.59 -9.35
CA LEU A 83 19.65 19.17 -9.59
C LEU A 83 21.12 18.83 -9.30
N ILE A 84 22.05 19.74 -9.63
CA ILE A 84 23.49 19.54 -9.40
C ILE A 84 23.90 19.39 -7.94
N GLN A 85 23.13 19.96 -7.00
CA GLN A 85 23.42 19.89 -5.56
C GLN A 85 22.79 18.67 -4.89
N ILE A 86 21.73 18.12 -5.47
CA ILE A 86 21.01 17.00 -4.87
C ILE A 86 21.86 15.74 -5.00
N ASP A 87 21.97 15.01 -3.89
CA ASP A 87 22.71 13.75 -3.80
C ASP A 87 22.30 12.77 -4.93
N PRO A 88 23.27 12.13 -5.61
CA PRO A 88 23.03 11.47 -6.89
C PRO A 88 22.06 10.29 -6.81
N TYR A 89 22.01 9.58 -5.68
CA TYR A 89 21.13 8.42 -5.53
C TYR A 89 19.69 8.78 -5.15
N ILE A 90 19.43 10.02 -4.71
CA ILE A 90 18.07 10.50 -4.38
C ILE A 90 17.54 11.56 -5.34
N ARG A 91 18.40 12.14 -6.17
CA ARG A 91 18.06 13.20 -7.13
C ARG A 91 16.86 12.88 -8.01
N GLY A 92 16.85 11.69 -8.60
CA GLY A 92 15.71 11.25 -9.42
C GLY A 92 14.41 11.18 -8.62
N ILE A 93 14.46 10.62 -7.40
CA ILE A 93 13.31 10.56 -6.50
C ILE A 93 12.77 11.99 -6.24
N VAL A 94 13.67 12.91 -5.87
CA VAL A 94 13.31 14.31 -5.60
C VAL A 94 12.69 14.96 -6.83
N ARG A 95 13.33 14.87 -7.99
CA ARG A 95 12.84 15.45 -9.25
C ARG A 95 11.42 14.98 -9.57
N TRP A 96 11.21 13.67 -9.62
CA TRP A 96 9.93 13.10 -10.04
C TRP A 96 8.82 13.36 -9.03
N LEU A 97 9.12 13.39 -7.73
CA LEU A 97 8.14 13.80 -6.72
C LEU A 97 7.67 15.25 -6.92
N ASN A 98 8.60 16.19 -7.13
CA ASN A 98 8.23 17.59 -7.37
C ASN A 98 7.45 17.77 -8.69
N MET A 99 7.79 17.00 -9.74
CA MET A 99 7.03 17.01 -11.00
C MET A 99 5.60 16.46 -10.86
N MET A 100 5.33 15.67 -9.82
CA MET A 100 3.99 15.21 -9.44
C MET A 100 3.35 16.11 -8.35
N HIS A 101 3.90 17.31 -8.11
CA HIS A 101 3.45 18.25 -7.08
C HIS A 101 3.54 17.72 -5.64
N ILE A 102 4.43 16.74 -5.40
CA ILE A 102 4.82 16.25 -4.08
C ILE A 102 6.10 16.98 -3.68
N TYR A 103 5.93 18.22 -3.24
CA TYR A 103 7.01 19.17 -3.05
C TYR A 103 7.97 18.81 -1.91
N THR A 104 9.27 18.80 -2.20
CA THR A 104 10.34 18.46 -1.24
C THR A 104 11.12 19.71 -0.83
N VAL A 105 11.51 19.82 0.44
CA VAL A 105 12.31 20.96 0.94
C VAL A 105 13.76 20.61 1.24
N ASN A 106 14.06 19.32 1.48
CA ASN A 106 15.40 18.83 1.78
C ASN A 106 15.50 17.32 1.48
N SER A 107 16.68 16.84 1.11
CA SER A 107 16.95 15.43 0.86
C SER A 107 18.40 15.07 1.15
N CYS A 108 18.64 13.83 1.59
CA CYS A 108 19.97 13.26 1.70
C CYS A 108 19.93 11.76 1.38
N ASP A 109 20.87 11.25 0.59
CA ASP A 109 20.92 9.81 0.26
C ASP A 109 21.60 8.95 1.35
N GLY A 110 22.26 9.59 2.31
CA GLY A 110 22.94 8.96 3.43
C GLY A 110 24.32 8.36 3.10
N GLU A 111 24.84 8.60 1.90
CA GLU A 111 26.19 8.21 1.44
C GLU A 111 26.50 6.71 1.63
N GLY A 112 25.47 5.85 1.60
CA GLY A 112 25.60 4.41 1.83
C GLY A 112 25.90 4.01 3.28
N ARG A 113 25.93 4.98 4.20
CA ARG A 113 26.27 4.79 5.63
C ARG A 113 25.04 4.83 6.53
N ARG A 114 24.00 5.57 6.14
CA ARG A 114 22.76 5.76 6.89
C ARG A 114 21.55 5.74 5.95
N PRO A 115 20.33 5.54 6.45
CA PRO A 115 19.12 5.61 5.64
C PRO A 115 18.99 6.96 4.92
N ALA A 116 18.49 6.92 3.68
CA ALA A 116 18.18 8.13 2.93
C ALA A 116 16.92 8.81 3.47
N ARG A 117 16.84 10.13 3.37
CA ARG A 117 15.73 10.93 3.91
C ARG A 117 15.29 11.99 2.91
N ILE A 118 13.98 12.21 2.83
CA ILE A 118 13.36 13.33 2.11
C ILE A 118 12.39 14.01 3.07
N TYR A 119 12.41 15.34 3.09
CA TYR A 119 11.48 16.18 3.84
C TYR A 119 10.55 16.92 2.88
N PHE A 120 9.27 17.00 3.25
CA PHE A 120 8.22 17.54 2.40
C PHE A 120 7.74 18.92 2.86
N LEU A 121 7.34 19.74 1.87
CA LEU A 121 6.81 21.08 2.11
C LEU A 121 5.48 21.02 2.86
N ASN A 122 4.63 20.05 2.55
CA ASN A 122 3.32 19.86 3.18
C ASN A 122 3.22 18.45 3.78
N ASP A 123 2.18 18.24 4.59
CA ASP A 123 1.79 16.91 5.05
C ASP A 123 1.42 16.03 3.84
N LEU A 124 1.94 14.80 3.82
CA LEU A 124 1.65 13.80 2.80
C LEU A 124 0.21 13.32 2.93
N SER A 125 -0.55 13.42 1.83
CA SER A 125 -1.86 12.77 1.73
C SER A 125 -1.74 11.25 1.60
N ALA A 126 -2.85 10.54 1.75
CA ALA A 126 -2.90 9.10 1.54
C ALA A 126 -2.48 8.69 0.12
N THR A 127 -2.93 9.42 -0.90
CA THR A 127 -2.53 9.19 -2.29
C THR A 127 -1.03 9.35 -2.49
N GLN A 128 -0.43 10.40 -1.93
CA GLN A 128 1.01 10.65 -2.04
C GLN A 128 1.83 9.57 -1.30
N THR A 129 1.38 9.17 -0.12
CA THR A 129 1.94 8.06 0.66
C THR A 129 1.87 6.75 -0.13
N SER A 130 0.74 6.48 -0.81
CA SER A 130 0.54 5.29 -1.66
C SER A 130 1.52 5.28 -2.83
N ILE A 131 1.67 6.40 -3.55
CA ILE A 131 2.65 6.53 -4.65
C ILE A 131 4.07 6.18 -4.20
N ILE A 132 4.54 6.79 -3.10
CA ILE A 132 5.89 6.58 -2.58
C ILE A 132 6.08 5.11 -2.16
N ARG A 133 5.10 4.55 -1.44
CA ARG A 133 5.15 3.16 -0.96
C ARG A 133 5.17 2.15 -2.10
N SER A 134 4.34 2.34 -3.13
CA SER A 134 4.27 1.46 -4.31
C SER A 134 5.52 1.53 -5.17
N CYS A 135 6.08 2.72 -5.34
CA CYS A 135 7.32 2.89 -6.11
C CYS A 135 8.56 2.39 -5.36
N THR A 136 8.47 2.10 -4.06
CA THR A 136 9.61 1.56 -3.29
C THR A 136 9.77 0.05 -3.55
N PRO A 137 10.90 -0.46 -4.06
CA PRO A 137 11.08 -1.89 -4.33
C PRO A 137 11.16 -2.72 -3.03
N LYS A 138 11.04 -4.05 -3.12
CA LYS A 138 11.08 -4.96 -1.94
C LYS A 138 12.40 -4.89 -1.16
N SER A 139 13.50 -4.55 -1.82
CA SER A 139 14.82 -4.44 -1.18
C SER A 139 14.99 -3.20 -0.30
N VAL A 140 14.08 -2.22 -0.43
CA VAL A 140 14.09 -0.98 0.36
C VAL A 140 12.86 -0.94 1.25
N HIS A 141 13.06 -0.73 2.54
CA HIS A 141 11.96 -0.44 3.46
C HIS A 141 11.76 1.07 3.55
N VAL A 142 10.53 1.56 3.43
CA VAL A 142 10.21 2.97 3.60
C VAL A 142 9.37 3.18 4.85
N LYS A 143 9.80 4.13 5.69
CA LYS A 143 8.98 4.69 6.77
C LYS A 143 8.48 6.05 6.33
N LEU A 144 7.15 6.22 6.33
CA LEU A 144 6.48 7.46 5.99
C LEU A 144 5.92 8.10 7.27
N GLU A 145 6.21 9.38 7.42
CA GLU A 145 5.73 10.26 8.48
C GLU A 145 5.09 11.48 7.78
N LYS A 146 4.30 12.28 8.50
CA LYS A 146 3.53 13.40 7.91
C LYS A 146 4.32 14.23 6.90
N ARG A 147 5.54 14.66 7.23
CA ARG A 147 6.39 15.50 6.35
C ARG A 147 7.75 14.90 6.04
N LYS A 148 7.89 13.57 6.14
CA LYS A 148 9.19 12.91 5.97
C LYS A 148 9.06 11.47 5.46
N ALA A 149 9.91 11.13 4.50
CA ALA A 149 10.16 9.75 4.09
C ALA A 149 11.57 9.34 4.49
N THR A 150 11.71 8.16 5.10
CA THR A 150 13.02 7.55 5.39
C THR A 150 13.13 6.20 4.67
N PHE A 151 14.13 6.06 3.82
CA PHE A 151 14.38 4.85 3.02
C PHE A 151 15.55 4.06 3.61
N PHE A 152 15.25 2.86 4.09
CA PHE A 152 16.20 1.92 4.67
C PHE A 152 16.58 0.87 3.63
N TYR A 153 17.87 0.82 3.31
CA TYR A 153 18.46 -0.13 2.37
C TYR A 153 19.64 -0.84 3.03
N LYS A 154 20.04 -2.02 2.53
CA LYS A 154 21.19 -2.74 3.09
C LYS A 154 22.50 -2.06 2.71
N LYS A 155 23.52 -2.19 3.55
CA LYS A 155 24.87 -1.68 3.26
C LYS A 155 25.35 -2.22 1.91
N GLY A 156 25.82 -1.31 1.04
CA GLY A 156 26.25 -1.63 -0.33
C GLY A 156 25.11 -1.67 -1.37
N GLN A 157 23.85 -1.42 -0.99
CA GLN A 157 22.69 -1.44 -1.89
C GLN A 157 22.04 -0.05 -2.08
N ILE A 158 22.80 1.04 -1.96
CA ILE A 158 22.27 2.40 -2.16
C ILE A 158 21.67 2.59 -3.57
N ALA A 159 22.20 1.88 -4.57
CA ALA A 159 21.68 1.90 -5.94
C ALA A 159 20.21 1.44 -6.06
N ASP A 160 19.66 0.76 -5.05
CA ASP A 160 18.23 0.40 -5.03
C ASP A 160 17.31 1.62 -4.96
N LEU A 161 17.82 2.77 -4.47
CA LEU A 161 17.09 4.05 -4.50
C LEU A 161 16.81 4.51 -5.95
N LEU A 162 17.71 4.21 -6.89
CA LEU A 162 17.52 4.57 -8.30
C LEU A 162 16.33 3.83 -8.93
N THR A 163 16.00 2.64 -8.43
CA THR A 163 14.79 1.92 -8.85
C THR A 163 13.53 2.67 -8.41
N ILE A 164 13.56 3.36 -7.27
CA ILE A 164 12.45 4.22 -6.83
C ILE A 164 12.29 5.39 -7.82
N ALA A 165 13.39 6.03 -8.18
CA ALA A 165 13.38 7.13 -9.16
C ALA A 165 12.78 6.67 -10.50
N GLU A 166 13.24 5.54 -11.04
CA GLU A 166 12.71 4.97 -12.28
C GLU A 166 11.20 4.69 -12.20
N ARG A 167 10.73 4.09 -11.10
CA ARG A 167 9.30 3.81 -10.89
C ARG A 167 8.48 5.10 -10.77
N LEU A 168 8.96 6.11 -10.05
CA LEU A 168 8.28 7.41 -9.93
C LEU A 168 8.17 8.11 -11.28
N HIS A 169 9.24 8.10 -12.08
CA HIS A 169 9.19 8.62 -13.44
C HIS A 169 8.14 7.91 -14.30
N ASN A 170 8.07 6.58 -14.23
CA ASN A 170 7.07 5.82 -14.98
C ASN A 170 5.64 6.17 -14.57
N VAL A 171 5.39 6.37 -13.27
CA VAL A 171 4.09 6.84 -12.76
C VAL A 171 3.80 8.26 -13.23
N TRP A 172 4.77 9.16 -13.19
CA TRP A 172 4.61 10.53 -13.69
C TRP A 172 4.28 10.54 -15.20
N ARG A 173 4.93 9.70 -16.01
CA ARG A 173 4.66 9.56 -17.45
C ARG A 173 3.32 8.90 -17.77
N ASN A 174 2.94 7.90 -16.98
CA ASN A 174 1.71 7.13 -17.15
C ASN A 174 1.15 6.75 -15.77
N PRO A 175 0.18 7.53 -15.24
CA PRO A 175 -0.38 7.30 -13.90
C PRO A 175 -0.97 5.90 -13.68
N GLU A 176 -1.46 5.23 -14.73
CA GLU A 176 -1.99 3.86 -14.64
C GLU A 176 -0.93 2.84 -14.19
N THR A 177 0.36 3.14 -14.41
CA THR A 177 1.48 2.30 -13.95
C THR A 177 1.47 2.12 -12.42
N LEU A 178 0.90 3.07 -11.68
CA LEU A 178 0.78 2.97 -10.23
C LEU A 178 0.00 1.71 -9.81
N LYS A 179 -1.05 1.33 -10.54
CA LYS A 179 -1.85 0.13 -10.25
C LYS A 179 -1.00 -1.15 -10.34
N VAL A 180 -0.04 -1.19 -11.28
CA VAL A 180 0.90 -2.32 -11.42
C VAL A 180 1.79 -2.43 -10.19
N TYR A 181 2.38 -1.32 -9.74
CA TYR A 181 3.24 -1.32 -8.55
C TYR A 181 2.47 -1.56 -7.25
N ARG A 182 1.22 -1.10 -7.17
CA ARG A 182 0.30 -1.43 -6.07
C ARG A 182 0.00 -2.93 -6.01
N LEU A 183 -0.32 -3.54 -7.16
CA LEU A 183 -0.56 -4.98 -7.24
C LEU A 183 0.67 -5.79 -6.85
N GLU A 184 1.86 -5.38 -7.29
CA GLU A 184 3.13 -6.01 -6.88
C GLU A 184 3.31 -5.95 -5.35
N LYS A 185 3.02 -4.79 -4.73
CA LYS A 185 3.10 -4.64 -3.27
C LYS A 185 2.08 -5.48 -2.51
N LEU A 186 0.84 -5.53 -2.99
CA LEU A 186 -0.20 -6.37 -2.40
C LEU A 186 0.23 -7.84 -2.44
N LYS A 187 0.72 -8.34 -3.58
CA LYS A 187 1.25 -9.70 -3.72
C LYS A 187 2.41 -9.96 -2.76
N GLN A 188 3.32 -9.01 -2.59
CA GLN A 188 4.43 -9.14 -1.64
C GLN A 188 3.95 -9.31 -0.19
N ARG A 189 2.82 -8.70 0.18
CA ARG A 189 2.20 -8.81 1.51
C ARG A 189 1.40 -10.08 1.69
N LEU A 190 0.63 -10.45 0.66
CA LEU A 190 -0.24 -11.61 0.63
C LEU A 190 0.55 -12.92 0.67
N MET A 191 1.66 -13.01 -0.07
CA MET A 191 2.42 -14.25 -0.20
C MET A 191 2.85 -14.84 1.15
N PRO A 192 3.45 -14.10 2.10
CA PRO A 192 3.70 -14.60 3.45
C PRO A 192 2.45 -15.10 4.18
N LEU A 193 1.32 -14.37 4.10
CA LEU A 193 0.07 -14.76 4.76
C LEU A 193 -0.43 -16.12 4.28
N LEU A 194 -0.36 -16.35 2.98
CA LEU A 194 -0.69 -17.64 2.37
C LEU A 194 0.24 -18.76 2.86
N HIS A 195 1.47 -18.51 3.30
CA HIS A 195 2.33 -19.60 3.78
C HIS A 195 2.15 -19.93 5.27
N ILE A 196 1.50 -19.06 6.05
CA ILE A 196 1.39 -19.24 7.49
C ILE A 196 0.24 -20.17 7.84
N GLN A 197 0.55 -21.33 8.43
CA GLN A 197 -0.44 -22.27 8.95
C GLN A 197 -1.38 -21.62 9.96
N GLY A 198 -2.66 -21.98 9.89
CA GLY A 198 -3.65 -21.52 10.86
C GLY A 198 -4.99 -22.20 10.65
N LYS A 199 -5.04 -23.54 10.70
CA LYS A 199 -6.33 -24.25 10.68
C LYS A 199 -7.18 -23.82 11.89
N SER A 200 -8.51 -23.82 11.78
CA SER A 200 -9.44 -23.55 12.89
C SER A 200 -9.02 -24.26 14.18
N GLY A 201 -8.95 -23.48 15.27
CA GLY A 201 -8.47 -23.88 16.60
C GLY A 201 -6.94 -23.93 16.76
N ARG A 202 -6.18 -23.55 15.72
CA ARG A 202 -4.69 -23.56 15.69
C ARG A 202 -4.07 -22.28 15.09
N GLU A 203 -4.74 -21.15 15.22
CA GLU A 203 -4.40 -19.85 14.62
C GLU A 203 -3.22 -19.13 15.28
N HIS A 204 -2.63 -19.69 16.35
CA HIS A 204 -1.57 -19.06 17.13
C HIS A 204 -0.40 -18.51 16.30
N VAL A 205 0.03 -19.19 15.23
CA VAL A 205 1.15 -18.74 14.38
C VAL A 205 0.78 -17.50 13.57
N ILE A 206 -0.38 -17.51 12.92
CA ILE A 206 -0.87 -16.36 12.16
C ILE A 206 -1.21 -15.20 13.09
N ARG A 207 -1.84 -15.46 14.23
CA ARG A 207 -2.12 -14.45 15.25
C ARG A 207 -0.84 -13.78 15.76
N GLN A 208 0.22 -14.54 16.05
CA GLN A 208 1.50 -13.96 16.48
C GLN A 208 2.17 -13.14 15.37
N TRP A 209 2.06 -13.58 14.11
CA TRP A 209 2.56 -12.80 12.97
C TRP A 209 1.82 -11.46 12.84
N LEU A 210 0.49 -11.50 12.89
CA LEU A 210 -0.38 -10.32 12.81
C LEU A 210 -0.17 -9.37 13.98
N HIS A 211 -0.07 -9.89 15.20
CA HIS A 211 0.21 -9.09 16.39
C HIS A 211 1.50 -8.27 16.22
N ARG A 212 2.59 -8.89 15.75
CA ARG A 212 3.86 -8.18 15.49
C ARG A 212 3.71 -7.13 14.40
N TYR A 213 2.93 -7.41 13.36
CA TYR A 213 2.67 -6.47 12.29
C TYR A 213 1.90 -5.24 12.80
N LEU A 214 0.87 -5.46 13.62
CA LEU A 214 -0.04 -4.43 14.13
C LEU A 214 0.56 -3.57 15.24
N GLN A 215 1.43 -4.12 16.10
CA GLN A 215 1.92 -3.49 17.33
C GLN A 215 2.51 -2.07 17.16
N SER A 216 3.01 -1.71 15.97
CA SER A 216 3.56 -0.37 15.67
C SER A 216 2.69 0.51 14.78
N ARG A 217 1.47 0.06 14.47
CA ARG A 217 0.55 0.69 13.50
C ARG A 217 -0.77 1.11 14.12
N VAL A 218 -1.17 0.47 15.22
CA VAL A 218 -2.45 0.67 15.90
C VAL A 218 -2.27 1.36 17.25
N ASP A 219 -3.33 2.03 17.74
CA ASP A 219 -3.32 2.72 19.04
C ASP A 219 -3.64 1.78 20.20
N TRP A 220 -4.42 0.73 19.92
CA TRP A 220 -4.75 -0.33 20.86
C TRP A 220 -4.73 -1.70 20.15
N LEU A 221 -4.24 -2.73 20.84
CA LEU A 221 -4.10 -4.10 20.35
C LEU A 221 -4.26 -5.09 21.50
N GLN A 222 -5.17 -6.05 21.36
CA GLN A 222 -5.41 -7.08 22.37
C GLN A 222 -5.83 -8.40 21.72
N THR A 223 -5.50 -9.52 22.35
CA THR A 223 -6.15 -10.81 22.08
C THR A 223 -7.22 -11.03 23.14
N ASP A 224 -8.46 -11.29 22.72
CA ASP A 224 -9.56 -11.53 23.66
C ASP A 224 -9.52 -12.94 24.28
N GLY A 225 -10.48 -13.24 25.15
CA GLY A 225 -10.56 -14.51 25.86
C GLY A 225 -10.83 -15.72 24.95
N TYR A 226 -11.38 -15.52 23.75
CA TYR A 226 -11.64 -16.61 22.80
C TYR A 226 -10.44 -16.83 21.85
N GLY A 227 -9.63 -15.80 21.63
CA GLY A 227 -8.43 -15.85 20.80
C GLY A 227 -8.49 -14.97 19.55
N ASN A 228 -9.52 -14.13 19.41
CA ASN A 228 -9.60 -13.10 18.37
C ASN A 228 -8.53 -12.05 18.61
N LEU A 229 -7.95 -11.51 17.53
CA LEU A 229 -7.00 -10.41 17.60
C LEU A 229 -7.71 -9.11 17.25
N LEU A 230 -7.82 -8.22 18.23
CA LEU A 230 -8.61 -7.01 18.18
C LEU A 230 -7.68 -5.79 18.20
N ALA A 231 -7.97 -4.78 17.39
CA ALA A 231 -7.20 -3.55 17.36
C ALA A 231 -8.07 -2.31 17.10
N ALA A 232 -7.53 -1.13 17.42
CA ALA A 232 -8.19 0.14 17.14
C ALA A 232 -7.18 1.21 16.68
N ILE A 233 -7.63 2.06 15.75
CA ILE A 233 -6.91 3.23 15.25
C ILE A 233 -7.83 4.43 15.34
N HIS A 234 -7.45 5.43 16.12
CA HIS A 234 -8.19 6.69 16.26
C HIS A 234 -7.69 7.70 15.22
N CYS A 235 -8.61 8.20 14.39
CA CYS A 235 -8.33 9.18 13.33
C CYS A 235 -9.05 10.53 13.52
N GLY A 236 -10.01 10.62 14.46
CA GLY A 236 -10.72 11.84 14.79
C GLY A 236 -12.04 11.60 15.50
N GLU A 237 -12.86 12.65 15.57
CA GLU A 237 -14.22 12.65 16.11
C GLU A 237 -15.25 12.35 15.00
N GLY A 238 -15.73 11.11 14.96
CA GLY A 238 -16.61 10.60 13.92
C GLY A 238 -16.97 9.13 14.18
N PRO A 239 -17.58 8.42 13.21
CA PRO A 239 -18.15 7.10 13.45
C PRO A 239 -17.09 6.04 13.76
N VAL A 240 -17.49 5.02 14.52
CA VAL A 240 -16.66 3.85 14.81
C VAL A 240 -16.97 2.73 13.83
N ILE A 241 -16.06 2.47 12.90
CA ILE A 241 -16.24 1.49 11.83
C ILE A 241 -15.36 0.27 12.11
N ALA A 242 -15.95 -0.92 12.10
CA ALA A 242 -15.22 -2.18 12.25
C ALA A 242 -14.86 -2.79 10.89
N LEU A 243 -13.61 -3.24 10.72
CA LEU A 243 -13.20 -4.14 9.65
C LEU A 243 -13.01 -5.55 10.21
N SER A 244 -13.55 -6.57 9.54
CA SER A 244 -13.39 -7.97 9.95
C SER A 244 -12.88 -8.87 8.82
N ALA A 245 -11.98 -9.77 9.18
CA ALA A 245 -11.47 -10.87 8.37
C ALA A 245 -11.13 -12.03 9.30
N HIS A 246 -11.23 -13.28 8.86
CA HIS A 246 -10.93 -14.41 9.73
C HIS A 246 -9.50 -14.93 9.53
N MET A 247 -8.86 -15.36 10.62
CA MET A 247 -7.46 -15.83 10.62
C MET A 247 -7.33 -17.30 10.23
N ASP A 248 -8.37 -18.07 10.51
CA ASP A 248 -8.33 -19.51 10.36
C ASP A 248 -8.47 -19.98 8.92
N THR A 249 -8.29 -21.27 8.70
CA THR A 249 -8.50 -21.93 7.40
C THR A 249 -9.17 -23.27 7.64
N VAL A 250 -10.03 -23.70 6.70
CA VAL A 250 -10.74 -24.98 6.82
C VAL A 250 -9.80 -26.20 6.97
N LYS A 251 -8.60 -26.15 6.38
CA LYS A 251 -7.59 -27.21 6.43
C LYS A 251 -6.18 -26.63 6.61
N SER A 252 -5.27 -27.47 7.09
CA SER A 252 -3.84 -27.15 7.11
C SER A 252 -3.25 -27.16 5.71
N PHE A 253 -2.26 -26.32 5.47
CA PHE A 253 -1.59 -26.24 4.17
C PHE A 253 -0.66 -27.43 3.96
N HIS A 254 -0.65 -27.98 2.75
CA HIS A 254 0.23 -29.08 2.40
C HIS A 254 1.70 -28.65 2.51
N PRO A 255 2.58 -29.40 3.21
CA PRO A 255 3.92 -28.95 3.57
C PRO A 255 4.86 -28.70 2.38
N TYR A 256 4.60 -29.36 1.25
CA TYR A 256 5.39 -29.24 0.02
C TYR A 256 4.67 -28.46 -1.08
N ARG A 257 3.59 -27.75 -0.75
CA ARG A 257 2.89 -26.95 -1.75
C ARG A 257 3.76 -25.79 -2.22
N THR A 258 3.55 -25.41 -3.47
CA THR A 258 4.15 -24.22 -4.08
C THR A 258 3.02 -23.33 -4.57
N MET A 259 3.23 -22.02 -4.52
CA MET A 259 2.29 -21.06 -5.09
C MET A 259 2.53 -20.96 -6.59
N ILE A 260 1.48 -21.17 -7.37
CA ILE A 260 1.51 -21.01 -8.82
C ILE A 260 0.84 -19.69 -9.15
N GLU A 261 1.58 -18.81 -9.83
CA GLU A 261 1.12 -17.49 -10.26
C GLU A 261 0.95 -17.46 -11.77
N ASN A 262 -0.26 -17.15 -12.23
CA ASN A 262 -0.60 -16.97 -13.64
C ASN A 262 -1.22 -15.58 -13.84
N GLY A 263 -0.39 -14.61 -14.22
CA GLY A 263 -0.84 -13.22 -14.33
C GLY A 263 -1.20 -12.65 -12.96
N THR A 264 -2.47 -12.33 -12.72
CA THR A 264 -2.96 -11.81 -11.44
C THR A 264 -3.50 -12.91 -10.52
N THR A 265 -3.71 -14.11 -11.03
CA THR A 265 -4.30 -15.24 -10.31
C THR A 265 -3.24 -16.08 -9.61
N LEU A 266 -3.50 -16.43 -8.35
CA LEU A 266 -2.73 -17.39 -7.55
C LEU A 266 -3.52 -18.67 -7.35
N LYS A 267 -2.81 -19.80 -7.26
CA LYS A 267 -3.33 -21.10 -6.83
C LYS A 267 -2.28 -21.92 -6.10
N SER A 268 -2.72 -22.93 -5.37
CA SER A 268 -1.82 -23.91 -4.76
C SER A 268 -1.51 -25.05 -5.74
N SER A 269 -0.29 -25.60 -5.70
CA SER A 269 0.02 -26.84 -6.42
C SER A 269 -0.54 -28.10 -5.75
N SER A 270 -0.92 -28.03 -4.47
CA SER A 270 -1.51 -29.14 -3.70
C SER A 270 -2.27 -28.63 -2.48
N GLY A 271 -3.42 -29.23 -2.19
CA GLY A 271 -4.33 -28.79 -1.12
C GLY A 271 -4.95 -27.43 -1.39
N ILE A 272 -5.67 -26.90 -0.41
CA ILE A 272 -6.27 -25.54 -0.47
C ILE A 272 -5.19 -24.48 -0.65
N LEU A 273 -5.55 -23.31 -1.15
CA LEU A 273 -4.71 -22.11 -1.19
C LEU A 273 -4.73 -21.40 0.17
N GLY A 274 -5.91 -21.32 0.80
CA GLY A 274 -6.16 -20.49 1.98
C GLY A 274 -6.25 -19.01 1.63
N ALA A 275 -6.77 -18.68 0.45
CA ALA A 275 -7.11 -17.31 0.11
C ALA A 275 -8.32 -16.83 0.90
N ASP A 276 -9.24 -17.75 1.18
CA ASP A 276 -10.27 -17.66 2.19
C ASP A 276 -9.64 -17.91 3.60
N ASP A 277 -9.42 -16.90 4.46
CA ASP A 277 -9.59 -15.44 4.24
C ASP A 277 -8.27 -14.65 4.40
N ARG A 278 -7.16 -15.22 3.92
CA ARG A 278 -5.89 -14.47 3.86
C ARG A 278 -5.93 -13.29 2.89
N ALA A 279 -6.85 -13.29 1.93
CA ALA A 279 -7.13 -12.16 1.06
C ALA A 279 -7.75 -10.99 1.84
N GLY A 280 -8.78 -11.23 2.66
CA GLY A 280 -9.41 -10.22 3.53
C GLY A 280 -8.44 -9.62 4.53
N ILE A 281 -7.61 -10.46 5.16
CA ILE A 281 -6.53 -9.97 6.03
C ILE A 281 -5.61 -9.02 5.24
N ALA A 282 -5.19 -9.37 4.03
CA ALA A 282 -4.32 -8.51 3.22
C ALA A 282 -4.98 -7.16 2.90
N VAL A 283 -6.29 -7.14 2.61
CA VAL A 283 -7.08 -5.92 2.43
C VAL A 283 -7.02 -5.05 3.69
N ILE A 284 -7.33 -5.61 4.86
CA ILE A 284 -7.31 -4.87 6.13
C ILE A 284 -5.93 -4.28 6.40
N LEU A 285 -4.85 -5.03 6.16
CA LEU A 285 -3.50 -4.51 6.38
C LEU A 285 -3.18 -3.32 5.47
N GLU A 286 -3.65 -3.32 4.21
CA GLU A 286 -3.48 -2.17 3.31
C GLU A 286 -4.26 -0.95 3.83
N ILE A 287 -5.49 -1.13 4.32
CA ILE A 287 -6.27 -0.03 4.91
C ILE A 287 -5.61 0.54 6.16
N ILE A 288 -5.00 -0.30 7.01
CA ILE A 288 -4.24 0.16 8.18
C ILE A 288 -3.08 1.08 7.79
N ASP A 289 -2.36 0.74 6.71
CA ASP A 289 -1.25 1.56 6.20
C ASP A 289 -1.72 2.87 5.54
N PHE A 290 -2.99 2.93 5.13
CA PHE A 290 -3.63 4.06 4.44
C PHE A 290 -4.31 5.04 5.41
N ILE A 291 -5.06 4.52 6.39
CA ILE A 291 -6.12 5.27 7.10
C ILE A 291 -5.64 6.54 7.80
N ARG A 292 -4.43 6.52 8.40
CA ARG A 292 -3.88 7.69 9.13
C ARG A 292 -3.47 8.85 8.24
N HIS A 293 -3.31 8.60 6.94
CA HIS A 293 -3.00 9.62 5.95
C HIS A 293 -4.24 10.05 5.16
N SER A 294 -5.38 9.40 5.42
CA SER A 294 -6.66 9.68 4.76
C SER A 294 -7.38 10.84 5.42
N ARG A 295 -8.51 11.25 4.82
CA ARG A 295 -9.42 12.24 5.41
C ARG A 295 -10.39 11.65 6.44
N PHE A 296 -10.31 10.36 6.75
CA PHE A 296 -11.20 9.73 7.73
C PHE A 296 -11.08 10.43 9.09
N GLN A 297 -12.22 10.76 9.70
CA GLN A 297 -12.29 11.45 10.99
C GLN A 297 -12.95 10.61 12.08
N GLY A 298 -13.00 9.28 11.97
CA GLY A 298 -13.60 8.41 12.99
C GLY A 298 -12.59 7.49 13.69
N THR A 299 -13.08 6.38 14.22
CA THR A 299 -12.26 5.30 14.78
C THR A 299 -12.40 4.03 13.95
N LEU A 300 -11.27 3.47 13.51
CA LEU A 300 -11.24 2.19 12.81
C LEU A 300 -10.96 1.07 13.82
N LYS A 301 -11.94 0.21 14.07
CA LYS A 301 -11.78 -1.02 14.83
C LYS A 301 -11.48 -2.18 13.87
N ILE A 302 -10.64 -3.11 14.30
CA ILE A 302 -10.23 -4.26 13.49
C ILE A 302 -10.48 -5.51 14.32
N ALA A 303 -11.25 -6.44 13.76
CA ALA A 303 -11.51 -7.76 14.33
C ALA A 303 -10.89 -8.82 13.40
N LEU A 304 -9.82 -9.47 13.85
CA LEU A 304 -9.26 -10.64 13.17
C LEU A 304 -9.71 -11.88 13.94
N THR A 305 -10.73 -12.55 13.44
CA THR A 305 -11.47 -13.59 14.17
C THR A 305 -10.81 -14.96 14.05
N VAL A 306 -11.11 -15.86 14.99
CA VAL A 306 -10.73 -17.28 14.92
C VAL A 306 -11.94 -18.16 14.63
N GLU A 307 -11.71 -19.38 14.15
CA GLU A 307 -12.76 -20.39 14.03
C GLU A 307 -14.02 -19.94 13.25
N GLU A 308 -13.86 -19.15 12.19
CA GLU A 308 -14.97 -18.77 11.30
C GLU A 308 -15.49 -20.00 10.55
N GLU A 309 -14.55 -20.78 10.02
CA GLU A 309 -14.75 -21.93 9.13
C GLU A 309 -15.53 -23.09 9.76
N ILE A 310 -15.71 -23.04 11.09
CA ILE A 310 -16.45 -24.02 11.87
C ILE A 310 -17.71 -23.44 12.54
N GLY A 311 -18.18 -22.27 12.08
CA GLY A 311 -19.47 -21.70 12.44
C GLY A 311 -19.46 -20.27 12.98
N CYS A 312 -18.52 -19.43 12.55
CA CYS A 312 -18.33 -18.05 13.01
C CYS A 312 -18.10 -17.97 14.54
N LEU A 313 -17.35 -18.93 15.12
CA LEU A 313 -17.27 -19.05 16.58
C LEU A 313 -16.51 -17.88 17.21
N GLY A 314 -15.44 -17.38 16.56
CA GLY A 314 -14.68 -16.24 17.03
C GLY A 314 -15.51 -14.97 17.11
N SER A 315 -16.25 -14.61 16.06
CA SER A 315 -17.13 -13.44 16.08
C SER A 315 -18.27 -13.59 17.10
N ARG A 316 -18.83 -14.80 17.29
CA ARG A 316 -19.92 -15.04 18.26
C ARG A 316 -19.47 -14.85 19.71
N HIS A 317 -18.20 -15.11 20.01
CA HIS A 317 -17.61 -14.99 21.35
C HIS A 317 -16.67 -13.79 21.49
N ILE A 318 -16.73 -12.85 20.55
CA ILE A 318 -15.92 -11.63 20.59
C ILE A 318 -16.22 -10.85 21.88
N ASP A 319 -15.18 -10.22 22.43
CA ASP A 319 -15.32 -9.43 23.66
C ASP A 319 -16.43 -8.36 23.51
N PRO A 320 -17.51 -8.40 24.32
CA PRO A 320 -18.59 -7.41 24.25
C PRO A 320 -18.11 -5.96 24.45
N ALA A 321 -17.05 -5.75 25.23
CA ALA A 321 -16.47 -4.42 25.42
C ALA A 321 -15.84 -3.87 24.12
N PHE A 322 -15.30 -4.76 23.28
CA PHE A 322 -14.77 -4.34 21.98
C PHE A 322 -15.89 -3.92 21.03
N LEU A 323 -17.04 -4.59 21.06
CA LEU A 323 -18.19 -4.24 20.24
C LEU A 323 -18.82 -2.88 20.60
N GLN A 324 -18.49 -2.33 21.77
CA GLN A 324 -19.36 -1.40 22.48
C GLN A 324 -19.82 -0.17 21.71
N ASP A 325 -19.05 0.48 20.89
CA ASP A 325 -19.37 1.78 20.28
C ASP A 325 -19.45 1.67 18.76
N ILE A 326 -19.42 0.43 18.24
CA ILE A 326 -19.35 0.18 16.80
C ILE A 326 -20.65 0.67 16.16
N ASP A 327 -20.47 1.48 15.13
CA ASP A 327 -21.53 2.05 14.35
C ASP A 327 -21.92 1.19 13.16
N SER A 328 -20.92 0.61 12.50
CA SER A 328 -21.11 -0.31 11.40
C SER A 328 -19.90 -1.22 11.23
N ALA A 329 -20.08 -2.33 10.54
CA ALA A 329 -18.99 -3.26 10.20
C ALA A 329 -18.88 -3.48 8.69
N ILE A 330 -17.67 -3.82 8.27
CA ILE A 330 -17.32 -4.21 6.92
C ILE A 330 -16.49 -5.48 7.04
N VAL A 331 -17.10 -6.60 6.64
CA VAL A 331 -16.41 -7.88 6.53
C VAL A 331 -15.82 -7.98 5.13
N VAL A 332 -14.62 -8.50 5.00
CA VAL A 332 -13.90 -8.64 3.72
C VAL A 332 -13.60 -10.11 3.47
N ASP A 333 -14.64 -10.92 3.36
CA ASP A 333 -14.56 -12.38 3.37
C ASP A 333 -15.60 -12.96 2.40
N ARG A 334 -15.53 -12.54 1.14
CA ARG A 334 -16.49 -12.99 0.15
C ARG A 334 -15.77 -13.40 -1.13
N ARG A 335 -16.14 -14.55 -1.67
CA ARG A 335 -15.72 -14.98 -3.01
C ARG A 335 -16.21 -14.01 -4.09
N GLY A 336 -15.55 -14.01 -5.24
CA GLY A 336 -15.90 -13.13 -6.36
C GLY A 336 -15.12 -11.81 -6.32
N THR A 337 -15.55 -10.82 -7.09
CA THR A 337 -14.72 -9.63 -7.36
C THR A 337 -15.33 -8.31 -6.89
N ARG A 338 -16.62 -8.07 -7.14
CA ARG A 338 -17.28 -6.78 -6.87
C ARG A 338 -18.69 -6.96 -6.26
N ASP A 339 -18.81 -7.93 -5.37
CA ASP A 339 -20.04 -8.24 -4.64
C ASP A 339 -20.09 -7.49 -3.31
N ILE A 340 -21.26 -6.91 -3.00
CA ILE A 340 -21.58 -6.32 -1.70
C ILE A 340 -22.70 -7.15 -1.08
N VAL A 341 -22.35 -8.08 -0.19
CA VAL A 341 -23.35 -8.92 0.48
C VAL A 341 -23.97 -8.15 1.65
N THR A 342 -25.29 -7.95 1.58
CA THR A 342 -26.07 -7.25 2.61
C THR A 342 -27.06 -8.17 3.33
N SER A 343 -27.14 -9.46 2.95
CA SER A 343 -28.08 -10.40 3.55
C SER A 343 -27.65 -11.85 3.40
N TYR A 344 -28.06 -12.68 4.36
CA TYR A 344 -27.95 -14.13 4.27
C TYR A 344 -29.14 -14.68 3.48
N ALA A 345 -28.83 -15.34 2.37
CA ALA A 345 -29.80 -15.96 1.46
C ALA A 345 -30.92 -15.03 0.96
N GLY A 346 -30.75 -13.70 1.05
CA GLY A 346 -31.80 -12.73 0.74
C GLY A 346 -32.94 -12.67 1.77
N ILE A 347 -32.82 -13.37 2.89
CA ILE A 347 -33.89 -13.54 3.89
C ILE A 347 -33.56 -12.78 5.17
N VAL A 348 -32.32 -12.87 5.64
CA VAL A 348 -31.90 -12.20 6.88
C VAL A 348 -30.98 -11.04 6.50
N PRO A 349 -31.49 -9.79 6.54
CA PRO A 349 -30.67 -8.62 6.23
C PRO A 349 -29.61 -8.41 7.32
N PHE A 350 -28.41 -8.03 6.88
CA PHE A 350 -27.31 -7.60 7.75
C PHE A 350 -27.32 -6.09 7.99
N CYS A 351 -27.90 -5.34 7.06
CA CYS A 351 -28.04 -3.89 7.10
C CYS A 351 -29.21 -3.44 6.22
N PRO A 352 -29.66 -2.19 6.36
CA PRO A 352 -30.50 -1.52 5.37
C PRO A 352 -29.77 -1.38 4.02
N ASP A 353 -30.53 -1.31 2.93
CA ASP A 353 -30.00 -1.14 1.57
C ASP A 353 -29.14 0.12 1.43
N GLU A 354 -29.48 1.19 2.16
CA GLU A 354 -28.76 2.46 2.14
C GLU A 354 -27.28 2.29 2.51
N TYR A 355 -26.98 1.39 3.46
CA TYR A 355 -25.59 1.11 3.84
C TYR A 355 -24.83 0.39 2.72
N GLY A 356 -25.46 -0.56 2.04
CA GLY A 356 -24.87 -1.22 0.87
C GLY A 356 -24.61 -0.26 -0.31
N ARG A 357 -25.53 0.69 -0.55
CA ARG A 357 -25.42 1.67 -1.66
C ARG A 357 -24.26 2.66 -1.49
N ILE A 358 -23.74 2.83 -0.28
CA ILE A 358 -22.48 3.57 -0.05
C ILE A 358 -21.37 2.95 -0.89
N PHE A 359 -21.26 1.62 -0.88
CA PHE A 359 -20.19 0.89 -1.56
C PHE A 359 -20.41 0.86 -3.07
N GLU A 360 -21.66 0.82 -3.57
CA GLU A 360 -21.92 0.99 -5.01
C GLU A 360 -21.49 2.40 -5.49
N THR A 361 -21.78 3.43 -4.68
CA THR A 361 -21.36 4.81 -4.96
C THR A 361 -19.83 4.94 -4.91
N ALA A 362 -19.19 4.35 -3.92
CA ALA A 362 -17.73 4.33 -3.79
C ALA A 362 -17.07 3.60 -4.97
N GLY A 363 -17.65 2.48 -5.42
CA GLY A 363 -17.22 1.76 -6.61
C GLY A 363 -17.26 2.66 -7.84
N THR A 364 -18.37 3.38 -8.04
CA THR A 364 -18.52 4.35 -9.14
C THR A 364 -17.44 5.45 -9.07
N LEU A 365 -17.22 6.05 -7.90
CA LEU A 365 -16.20 7.08 -7.69
C LEU A 365 -14.77 6.56 -7.94
N ALA A 366 -14.53 5.29 -7.63
CA ALA A 366 -13.25 4.63 -7.87
C ALA A 366 -13.06 4.15 -9.33
N GLY A 367 -14.03 4.39 -10.22
CA GLY A 367 -14.00 3.92 -11.61
C GLY A 367 -14.34 2.43 -11.78
N MET A 368 -15.05 1.84 -10.81
CA MET A 368 -15.52 0.45 -10.75
C MET A 368 -17.05 0.41 -10.53
N PRO A 369 -17.88 0.86 -11.50
CA PRO A 369 -19.32 1.08 -11.30
C PRO A 369 -20.17 -0.20 -11.19
N ASP A 370 -19.55 -1.36 -11.30
CA ASP A 370 -20.14 -2.70 -11.25
C ASP A 370 -20.03 -3.37 -9.87
N TRP A 371 -19.53 -2.65 -8.85
CA TRP A 371 -19.78 -3.03 -7.45
C TRP A 371 -21.28 -3.03 -7.19
N LYS A 372 -21.82 -4.18 -6.76
CA LYS A 372 -23.26 -4.37 -6.67
C LYS A 372 -23.70 -5.12 -5.43
N ILE A 373 -24.81 -4.69 -4.85
CA ILE A 373 -25.50 -5.43 -3.79
C ILE A 373 -25.95 -6.80 -4.31
N THR A 374 -25.61 -7.85 -3.55
CA THR A 374 -25.99 -9.23 -3.86
C THR A 374 -26.39 -10.01 -2.61
N SER A 375 -27.15 -11.08 -2.79
CA SER A 375 -27.42 -12.04 -1.71
C SER A 375 -26.20 -12.95 -1.50
N GLY A 376 -25.82 -13.20 -0.24
CA GLY A 376 -24.67 -14.06 0.05
C GLY A 376 -24.93 -15.11 1.11
N GLY A 377 -23.82 -15.77 1.50
CA GLY A 377 -23.78 -16.84 2.48
C GLY A 377 -23.61 -16.35 3.92
N LEU A 378 -23.39 -17.31 4.81
CA LEU A 378 -23.00 -17.03 6.19
C LEU A 378 -21.60 -16.41 6.19
N SER A 379 -21.36 -15.46 7.09
CA SER A 379 -20.03 -14.92 7.43
C SER A 379 -20.14 -14.19 8.76
N ASP A 380 -19.02 -13.69 9.28
CA ASP A 380 -18.99 -12.80 10.45
C ASP A 380 -19.94 -11.60 10.34
N ALA A 381 -20.31 -11.16 9.11
CA ALA A 381 -21.26 -10.06 8.90
C ALA A 381 -22.64 -10.37 9.50
N LYS A 382 -23.06 -11.64 9.48
CA LYS A 382 -24.30 -12.07 10.14
C LYS A 382 -24.18 -11.93 11.65
N THR A 383 -23.06 -12.34 12.22
CA THR A 383 -22.83 -12.26 13.66
C THR A 383 -22.84 -10.81 14.15
N PHE A 384 -22.16 -9.90 13.44
CA PHE A 384 -22.21 -8.46 13.76
C PHE A 384 -23.65 -7.90 13.64
N ALA A 385 -24.40 -8.29 12.61
CA ALA A 385 -25.80 -7.92 12.47
C ALA A 385 -26.68 -8.44 13.63
N GLU A 386 -26.42 -9.65 14.15
CA GLU A 386 -27.10 -10.18 15.33
C GLU A 386 -26.80 -9.38 16.61
N PHE A 387 -25.65 -8.71 16.68
CA PHE A 387 -25.32 -7.73 17.73
C PHE A 387 -25.91 -6.33 17.48
N GLY A 388 -26.72 -6.15 16.43
CA GLY A 388 -27.33 -4.86 16.07
C GLY A 388 -26.38 -3.91 15.33
N ILE A 389 -25.29 -4.42 14.75
CA ILE A 389 -24.30 -3.63 14.00
C ILE A 389 -24.57 -3.81 12.50
N PRO A 390 -25.00 -2.76 11.77
CA PRO A 390 -25.17 -2.80 10.32
C PRO A 390 -23.88 -3.25 9.62
N SER A 391 -23.98 -4.33 8.83
CA SER A 391 -22.81 -5.01 8.29
C SER A 391 -22.93 -5.31 6.79
N VAL A 392 -21.83 -5.17 6.05
CA VAL A 392 -21.68 -5.73 4.70
C VAL A 392 -20.58 -6.79 4.70
N ASN A 393 -20.63 -7.72 3.75
CA ASN A 393 -19.49 -8.58 3.41
C ASN A 393 -19.07 -8.35 1.94
N LEU A 394 -17.82 -7.92 1.75
CA LEU A 394 -17.27 -7.50 0.46
C LEU A 394 -16.41 -8.58 -0.15
N SER A 395 -16.58 -8.81 -1.45
CA SER A 395 -15.77 -9.81 -2.14
C SER A 395 -14.30 -9.43 -2.21
N VAL A 396 -13.39 -10.41 -2.13
CA VAL A 396 -11.93 -10.22 -2.05
C VAL A 396 -11.12 -11.00 -3.08
N GLY A 397 -11.78 -11.57 -4.09
CA GLY A 397 -11.13 -12.12 -5.29
C GLY A 397 -10.85 -13.62 -5.27
N TYR A 398 -11.20 -14.34 -4.19
CA TYR A 398 -11.09 -15.80 -4.18
C TYR A 398 -12.28 -16.47 -4.86
N GLU A 399 -12.05 -17.66 -5.41
CA GLU A 399 -13.07 -18.53 -6.01
C GLU A 399 -12.75 -19.98 -5.68
N HIS A 400 -13.80 -20.82 -5.62
CA HIS A 400 -13.71 -22.26 -5.30
C HIS A 400 -13.06 -22.53 -3.93
N GLU A 401 -13.42 -21.70 -2.95
CA GLU A 401 -13.03 -21.82 -1.55
C GLU A 401 -13.21 -23.24 -1.01
N HIS A 402 -12.34 -23.62 -0.06
CA HIS A 402 -12.34 -24.92 0.64
C HIS A 402 -12.01 -26.15 -0.23
N THR A 403 -11.65 -25.93 -1.49
CA THR A 403 -11.26 -27.00 -2.43
C THR A 403 -9.81 -26.89 -2.87
N GLU A 404 -9.29 -27.93 -3.53
CA GLU A 404 -7.96 -27.88 -4.16
C GLU A 404 -7.93 -27.04 -5.45
N LEU A 405 -9.11 -26.61 -5.92
CA LEU A 405 -9.27 -25.73 -7.07
C LEU A 405 -9.31 -24.25 -6.66
N GLU A 406 -9.10 -23.95 -5.38
CA GLU A 406 -9.13 -22.58 -4.86
C GLU A 406 -8.15 -21.68 -5.60
N THR A 407 -8.67 -20.54 -6.07
CA THR A 407 -7.89 -19.51 -6.76
C THR A 407 -8.11 -18.16 -6.12
N LEU A 408 -7.16 -17.24 -6.32
CA LEU A 408 -7.25 -15.86 -5.87
C LEU A 408 -6.80 -14.90 -6.97
N ASP A 409 -7.70 -14.08 -7.48
CA ASP A 409 -7.33 -12.94 -8.32
C ASP A 409 -6.88 -11.76 -7.45
N CYS A 410 -5.56 -11.56 -7.39
CA CYS A 410 -4.96 -10.45 -6.62
C CYS A 410 -5.39 -9.08 -7.14
N LYS A 411 -5.83 -8.97 -8.41
CA LYS A 411 -6.36 -7.72 -8.94
C LYS A 411 -7.69 -7.38 -8.28
N ALA A 412 -8.60 -8.35 -8.16
CA ALA A 412 -9.87 -8.17 -7.47
C ALA A 412 -9.67 -7.84 -5.98
N THR A 413 -8.69 -8.47 -5.32
CA THR A 413 -8.30 -8.09 -3.95
C THR A 413 -7.84 -6.62 -3.89
N LEU A 414 -7.02 -6.16 -4.84
CA LEU A 414 -6.61 -4.75 -4.90
C LEU A 414 -7.80 -3.82 -5.16
N GLU A 415 -8.76 -4.21 -5.98
CA GLU A 415 -9.99 -3.45 -6.23
C GLU A 415 -10.82 -3.27 -4.96
N THR A 416 -10.83 -4.25 -4.07
CA THR A 416 -11.46 -4.12 -2.74
C THR A 416 -10.74 -3.10 -1.87
N VAL A 417 -9.40 -3.08 -1.89
CA VAL A 417 -8.60 -2.03 -1.22
C VAL A 417 -8.98 -0.65 -1.77
N LEU A 418 -9.05 -0.50 -3.10
CA LEU A 418 -9.39 0.77 -3.74
C LEU A 418 -10.81 1.24 -3.38
N LEU A 419 -11.76 0.31 -3.28
CA LEU A 419 -13.12 0.60 -2.84
C LEU A 419 -13.11 1.18 -1.42
N LEU A 420 -12.45 0.51 -0.47
CA LEU A 420 -12.39 0.94 0.92
C LEU A 420 -11.61 2.24 1.09
N GLU A 421 -10.49 2.42 0.41
CA GLU A 421 -9.78 3.70 0.36
C GLU A 421 -10.70 4.83 -0.08
N THR A 422 -11.56 4.59 -1.08
CA THR A 422 -12.53 5.57 -1.57
C THR A 422 -13.59 5.89 -0.52
N VAL A 423 -14.12 4.87 0.17
CA VAL A 423 -15.08 5.06 1.27
C VAL A 423 -14.50 5.94 2.38
N PHE A 424 -13.29 5.63 2.83
CA PHE A 424 -12.64 6.35 3.94
C PHE A 424 -12.15 7.74 3.55
N GLU A 425 -11.57 7.91 2.35
CA GLU A 425 -11.08 9.22 1.88
C GLU A 425 -12.21 10.23 1.68
N ASN A 426 -13.42 9.75 1.38
CA ASN A 426 -14.59 10.60 1.16
C ASN A 426 -15.52 10.67 2.38
N ASN A 427 -15.15 10.07 3.52
CA ASN A 427 -15.97 10.01 4.74
C ASN A 427 -17.43 9.57 4.45
N MET A 428 -17.59 8.54 3.61
CA MET A 428 -18.91 8.21 3.04
C MET A 428 -19.86 7.55 4.04
N ILE A 429 -19.33 6.99 5.13
CA ILE A 429 -20.11 6.45 6.25
C ILE A 429 -20.23 7.57 7.29
N ALA A 430 -21.43 8.13 7.45
CA ALA A 430 -21.69 9.27 8.33
C ALA A 430 -22.61 8.89 9.51
N GLU A 431 -22.44 9.54 10.66
CA GLU A 431 -23.21 9.27 11.90
C GLU A 431 -24.74 9.30 11.68
N LYS A 432 -25.24 10.25 10.89
CA LYS A 432 -26.69 10.35 10.60
C LYS A 432 -27.22 9.13 9.86
N LEU A 433 -26.43 8.60 8.93
CA LEU A 433 -26.80 7.41 8.15
C LEU A 433 -26.81 6.17 9.06
N ILE A 434 -25.84 6.07 9.95
CA ILE A 434 -25.78 5.02 10.97
C ILE A 434 -26.98 5.11 11.93
N ALA A 435 -27.32 6.31 12.41
CA ALA A 435 -28.44 6.52 13.31
C ALA A 435 -29.77 6.08 12.68
N THR A 436 -29.94 6.31 11.36
CA THR A 436 -31.10 5.78 10.62
C THR A 436 -31.07 4.27 10.41
N CYS A 437 -29.90 3.62 10.47
CA CYS A 437 -29.81 2.16 10.39
C CYS A 437 -30.04 1.44 11.73
N LYS A 438 -29.90 2.15 12.86
CA LYS A 438 -30.09 1.62 14.22
C LYS A 438 -31.53 1.74 14.74
N GLY A 439 -32.38 2.55 14.09
CA GLY A 439 -33.80 2.74 14.43
C GLY A 439 -34.71 1.93 13.54
#